data_AF-A0A4V1CJC6-F1
#
_entry.id   AF-A0A4V1CJC6-F1
#
_cell.length_a   1.000
_cell.length_b   1.000
_cell.length_c   1.000
_cell.angle_alpha   90.00
_cell.angle_beta   90.00
_cell.angle_gamma   90.00
#
_symmetry.space_group_name_H-M   'P 1'
#
loop_
_entity.id
_entity.type
_entity.pdbx_description
1 polymer ?
#
loop_
_entity_poly.entity_id
_entity_poly.type
_entity_poly.pdbx_seq_one_letter_code
_entity_poly.pdbx_strand_id
1 'polypeptide(L)'
;MRVLIISMLCSSVYYAAVALTFWSGIEVMLPDSRNSSPHAIFATICGVVLAVVAMLFSLFRPATGIEIYRDVVIRTVGRQPFVRIGADLVVPWASIVDVADAVRLDTTGLWTSRDPLIRLGVREPLDKDGRLGWDTDHYLQLPASWMAAEPNTLIAVLRAMAVSDESRREILEIRPETIFMPPPLRERIRRGII
;
A
#
# COMPACT_ATOMS: atom_id res chain seq x y z
N MET A 1 -0.56 -8.90 -3.81
CA MET A 1 -0.49 -8.05 -5.03
C MET A 1 0.93 -7.60 -5.38
N ARG A 2 1.73 -7.02 -4.46
CA ARG A 2 3.10 -6.55 -4.76
C ARG A 2 4.02 -7.63 -5.34
N VAL A 3 4.05 -8.81 -4.72
CA VAL A 3 4.87 -9.96 -5.17
C VAL A 3 4.46 -10.40 -6.59
N LEU A 4 3.16 -10.38 -6.90
CA LEU A 4 2.64 -10.78 -8.21
C LEU A 4 3.00 -9.76 -9.31
N ILE A 5 2.93 -8.45 -9.01
CA ILE A 5 3.38 -7.41 -9.96
C ILE A 5 4.88 -7.56 -10.21
N ILE A 6 5.68 -7.77 -9.16
CA ILE A 6 7.13 -7.98 -9.28
C ILE A 6 7.43 -9.22 -10.12
N SER A 7 6.76 -10.34 -9.87
CA SER A 7 6.98 -11.57 -10.64
C SER A 7 6.59 -11.37 -12.12
N MET A 8 5.48 -10.69 -12.41
CA MET A 8 5.08 -10.35 -13.78
C MET A 8 6.09 -9.46 -14.50
N LEU A 9 6.65 -8.45 -13.80
CA LEU A 9 7.70 -7.59 -14.36
C LEU A 9 8.99 -8.38 -14.62
N CYS A 10 9.42 -9.23 -13.69
CA CYS A 10 10.58 -10.10 -13.89
C CYS A 10 10.38 -11.04 -15.09
N SER A 11 9.20 -11.64 -15.22
CA SER A 11 8.85 -12.47 -16.38
C SER A 11 8.80 -11.66 -17.68
N SER A 12 8.29 -10.44 -17.67
CA SER A 12 8.30 -9.55 -18.83
C SER A 12 9.73 -9.21 -19.28
N VAL A 13 10.61 -8.87 -18.34
CA VAL A 13 12.04 -8.61 -18.60
C VAL A 13 12.72 -9.85 -19.17
N TYR A 14 12.43 -11.04 -18.63
CA TYR A 14 12.94 -12.30 -19.16
C TYR A 14 12.54 -12.50 -20.63
N TYR A 15 11.25 -12.37 -20.96
CA TYR A 15 10.78 -12.52 -22.34
C TYR A 15 11.32 -11.44 -23.28
N ALA A 16 11.52 -10.22 -22.80
CA ALA A 16 12.17 -9.16 -23.56
C ALA A 16 13.64 -9.48 -23.84
N ALA A 17 14.38 -10.00 -22.86
CA ALA A 17 15.76 -10.42 -23.04
C ALA A 17 15.87 -11.57 -24.06
N VAL A 18 14.97 -12.56 -23.98
CA VAL A 18 14.88 -13.65 -24.97
C VAL A 18 14.59 -13.08 -26.36
N ALA A 19 13.60 -12.22 -26.53
CA ALA A 19 13.33 -11.58 -27.83
C ALA A 19 14.56 -10.83 -28.36
N LEU A 20 15.29 -10.13 -27.49
CA LEU A 20 16.49 -9.37 -27.85
C LEU A 20 17.64 -10.28 -28.30
N THR A 21 17.81 -11.47 -27.72
CA THR A 21 18.82 -12.46 -28.19
C THR A 21 18.49 -13.00 -29.59
N PHE A 22 17.21 -13.22 -29.88
CA PHE A 22 16.76 -13.61 -31.24
C PHE A 22 17.01 -12.50 -32.26
N TRP A 23 16.69 -11.24 -31.93
CA TRP A 23 16.80 -10.10 -32.84
C TRP A 23 18.24 -9.62 -33.06
N SER A 24 19.11 -9.77 -32.06
CA SER A 24 20.53 -9.43 -32.16
C SER A 24 21.37 -10.48 -32.88
N GLY A 25 20.76 -11.60 -33.29
CA GLY A 25 21.47 -12.66 -34.00
C GLY A 25 22.53 -13.37 -33.16
N ILE A 26 22.48 -13.25 -31.82
CA ILE A 26 23.35 -14.03 -30.91
C ILE A 26 23.08 -15.54 -31.07
N GLU A 27 21.91 -15.88 -31.62
CA GLU A 27 21.52 -17.25 -31.99
C GLU A 27 22.29 -17.86 -33.15
N VAL A 28 23.16 -17.14 -33.85
CA VAL A 28 24.06 -17.72 -34.87
C VAL A 28 24.98 -18.83 -34.29
N MET A 29 25.00 -19.01 -32.96
CA MET A 29 25.64 -20.14 -32.28
C MET A 29 24.73 -21.37 -32.04
N LEU A 30 23.47 -21.35 -32.47
CA LEU A 30 22.51 -22.46 -32.35
C LEU A 30 22.23 -23.08 -33.74
N PRO A 31 21.97 -24.39 -33.84
CA PRO A 31 21.77 -25.05 -35.14
C PRO A 31 20.56 -24.49 -35.91
N ASP A 32 20.73 -24.29 -37.23
CA ASP A 32 19.76 -23.75 -38.21
C ASP A 32 18.36 -24.43 -38.21
N SER A 33 18.23 -25.61 -37.59
CA SER A 33 16.95 -26.32 -37.48
C SER A 33 15.94 -25.65 -36.53
N ARG A 34 16.37 -24.65 -35.74
CA ARG A 34 15.47 -23.77 -34.97
C ARG A 34 15.14 -22.53 -35.78
N ASN A 35 14.07 -22.60 -36.57
CA ASN A 35 13.48 -21.44 -37.25
C ASN A 35 13.14 -20.36 -36.20
N SER A 36 13.88 -19.26 -36.22
CA SER A 36 14.01 -18.29 -35.11
C SER A 36 12.88 -17.25 -35.04
N SER A 37 12.20 -16.99 -36.16
CA SER A 37 11.22 -15.90 -36.27
C SER A 37 9.94 -16.11 -35.43
N PRO A 38 9.31 -17.30 -35.41
CA PRO A 38 8.07 -17.51 -34.63
C PRO A 38 8.31 -17.42 -33.12
N HIS A 39 9.47 -17.87 -32.64
CA HIS A 39 9.82 -17.84 -31.22
C HIS A 39 10.10 -16.42 -30.73
N ALA A 40 10.76 -15.60 -31.54
CA ALA A 40 10.99 -14.18 -31.26
C ALA A 40 9.68 -13.38 -31.16
N ILE A 41 8.75 -13.63 -32.09
CA ILE A 41 7.43 -12.99 -32.08
C ILE A 41 6.64 -13.40 -30.84
N PHE A 42 6.62 -14.70 -30.52
CA PHE A 42 5.94 -15.20 -29.33
C PHE A 42 6.50 -14.60 -28.03
N ALA A 43 7.83 -14.56 -27.88
CA ALA A 43 8.47 -13.97 -26.71
C ALA A 43 8.11 -12.48 -26.57
N THR A 44 8.10 -11.73 -27.68
CA THR A 44 7.73 -10.31 -27.69
C THR A 44 6.28 -10.10 -27.22
N ILE A 45 5.34 -10.90 -27.74
CA ILE A 45 3.92 -10.83 -27.35
C ILE A 45 3.77 -11.11 -25.84
N CYS A 46 4.38 -12.19 -25.34
CA CYS A 46 4.33 -12.53 -23.92
C CYS A 46 4.92 -11.42 -23.03
N GLY A 47 6.05 -10.85 -23.43
CA GLY A 47 6.69 -9.75 -22.70
C GLY A 47 5.82 -8.49 -22.61
N VAL A 48 5.19 -8.10 -23.73
CA VAL A 48 4.29 -6.94 -23.80
C VAL A 48 3.01 -7.18 -23.00
N VAL A 49 2.38 -8.35 -23.14
CA VAL A 49 1.15 -8.68 -22.40
C VAL A 49 1.40 -8.64 -20.89
N LEU A 50 2.49 -9.23 -20.42
CA LEU A 50 2.83 -9.20 -18.99
C LEU A 50 3.12 -7.78 -18.49
N ALA A 51 3.80 -6.95 -19.28
CA ALA A 51 4.04 -5.55 -18.93
C ALA A 51 2.72 -4.75 -18.83
N VAL A 52 1.81 -4.93 -19.80
CA VAL A 52 0.50 -4.26 -19.80
C VAL A 52 -0.34 -4.70 -18.61
N VAL A 53 -0.38 -6.00 -18.30
CA VAL A 53 -1.14 -6.52 -17.15
C VAL A 53 -0.53 -6.03 -15.84
N ALA A 54 0.80 -6.00 -15.70
CA ALA A 54 1.47 -5.43 -14.53
C ALA A 54 1.17 -3.94 -14.37
N MET A 55 1.16 -3.17 -15.46
CA MET A 55 0.80 -1.76 -15.48
C MET A 55 -0.66 -1.54 -15.05
N LEU A 56 -1.60 -2.34 -15.56
CA LEU A 56 -3.00 -2.29 -15.16
C LEU A 56 -3.14 -2.58 -13.66
N PHE A 57 -2.52 -3.64 -13.15
CA PHE A 57 -2.56 -3.94 -11.71
C PHE A 57 -1.94 -2.83 -10.85
N SER A 58 -0.92 -2.13 -11.35
CA SER A 58 -0.34 -0.97 -10.66
C SER A 58 -1.32 0.21 -10.59
N LEU A 59 -2.07 0.47 -11.67
CA LEU A 59 -3.09 1.53 -11.74
C LEU A 59 -4.27 1.29 -10.80
N PHE A 60 -4.67 0.02 -10.61
CA PHE A 60 -5.75 -0.37 -9.70
C PHE A 60 -5.29 -0.58 -8.26
N ARG A 61 -4.13 -0.05 -7.86
CA ARG A 61 -3.66 -0.16 -6.48
C ARG A 61 -4.49 0.74 -5.56
N PRO A 62 -5.17 0.20 -4.54
CA PRO A 62 -5.80 1.03 -3.53
C PRO A 62 -4.69 1.70 -2.71
N ALA A 63 -4.78 3.01 -2.57
CA ALA A 63 -3.96 3.79 -1.66
C ALA A 63 -4.91 4.45 -0.65
N THR A 64 -4.59 4.38 0.63
CA THR A 64 -5.29 5.18 1.65
C THR A 64 -4.26 6.00 2.38
N GLY A 65 -4.47 7.31 2.39
CA GLY A 65 -3.70 8.26 3.16
C GLY A 65 -4.42 8.60 4.47
N ILE A 66 -3.63 9.11 5.41
CA ILE A 66 -4.14 9.85 6.54
C ILE A 66 -3.47 11.20 6.52
N GLU A 67 -4.27 12.24 6.60
CA GLU A 67 -3.83 13.59 6.87
C GLU A 67 -4.21 13.93 8.30
N ILE A 68 -3.22 14.40 9.06
CA ILE A 68 -3.37 14.72 10.46
C ILE A 68 -3.33 16.24 10.60
N TYR A 69 -4.43 16.82 11.08
CA TYR A 69 -4.53 18.24 11.42
C TYR A 69 -4.73 18.39 12.93
N ARG A 70 -4.71 19.64 13.40
CA ARG A 70 -4.85 19.98 14.83
C ARG A 70 -6.17 19.52 15.42
N ASP A 71 -7.26 19.76 14.68
CA ASP A 71 -8.62 19.59 15.18
C ASP A 71 -9.32 18.36 14.56
N VAL A 72 -8.80 17.88 13.42
CA VAL A 72 -9.37 16.77 12.66
C VAL A 72 -8.31 15.81 12.15
N VAL A 73 -8.72 14.56 11.97
CA VAL A 73 -8.01 13.53 11.22
C VAL A 73 -8.81 13.27 9.94
N ILE A 74 -8.16 13.31 8.79
CA ILE A 74 -8.80 13.03 7.51
C ILE A 74 -8.23 11.74 6.97
N ARG A 75 -9.08 10.74 6.74
CA ARG A 75 -8.70 9.60 5.91
C ARG A 75 -8.94 9.97 4.47
N THR A 76 -7.86 10.05 3.70
CA THR A 76 -7.94 10.25 2.26
C THR A 76 -7.95 8.91 1.54
N VAL A 77 -8.86 8.76 0.59
CA VAL A 77 -8.90 7.55 -0.25
C VAL A 77 -8.29 7.92 -1.60
N GLY A 78 -7.29 7.14 -2.01
CA GLY A 78 -6.58 7.32 -3.26
C GLY A 78 -7.56 7.38 -4.43
N ARG A 79 -7.53 8.48 -5.17
CA ARG A 79 -8.35 8.69 -6.35
C ARG A 79 -7.79 7.82 -7.47
N GLN A 80 -8.41 6.66 -7.70
CA GLN A 80 -8.12 5.90 -8.92
C GLN A 80 -8.79 6.58 -10.11
N PRO A 81 -8.14 6.59 -11.30
CA PRO A 81 -8.61 7.34 -12.45
C PRO A 81 -10.01 6.93 -12.96
N PHE A 82 -10.52 5.76 -12.55
CA PHE A 82 -11.80 5.22 -13.03
C PHE A 82 -12.71 4.63 -11.94
N VAL A 83 -12.30 4.66 -10.66
CA VAL A 83 -13.08 4.07 -9.55
C VAL A 83 -13.04 5.00 -8.34
N ARG A 84 -14.22 5.47 -7.91
CA ARG A 84 -14.38 6.09 -6.58
C ARG A 84 -14.54 4.97 -5.55
N ILE A 85 -13.46 4.68 -4.83
CA ILE A 85 -13.45 3.64 -3.78
C ILE A 85 -14.13 4.16 -2.49
N GLY A 86 -14.23 5.48 -2.33
CA GLY A 86 -14.93 6.16 -1.23
C GLY A 86 -14.68 7.67 -1.29
N ALA A 87 -15.37 8.43 -0.43
CA ALA A 87 -15.05 9.84 -0.17
C ALA A 87 -14.03 9.98 0.96
N ASP A 88 -13.36 11.14 1.02
CA ASP A 88 -12.51 11.48 2.16
C ASP A 88 -13.37 11.59 3.41
N LEU A 89 -12.90 11.02 4.51
CA LEU A 89 -13.66 10.96 5.75
C LEU A 89 -12.95 11.77 6.84
N VAL A 90 -13.64 12.81 7.31
CA VAL A 90 -13.13 13.75 8.30
C VAL A 90 -13.65 13.37 9.68
N VAL A 91 -12.75 13.16 10.62
CA VAL A 91 -13.06 12.79 11.99
C VAL A 91 -12.48 13.84 12.94
N PRO A 92 -13.29 14.56 13.72
CA PRO A 92 -12.79 15.47 14.75
C PRO A 92 -12.05 14.70 15.85
N TRP A 93 -10.92 15.23 16.32
CA TRP A 93 -10.17 14.61 17.43
C TRP A 93 -11.03 14.45 18.69
N ALA A 94 -11.90 15.43 18.98
CA ALA A 94 -12.84 15.37 20.11
C ALA A 94 -13.84 14.21 20.03
N SER A 95 -14.07 13.65 18.83
CA SER A 95 -14.96 12.51 18.62
C SER A 95 -14.26 11.17 18.80
N ILE A 96 -12.92 11.14 18.77
CA ILE A 96 -12.11 9.92 18.89
C ILE A 96 -12.03 9.53 20.36
N VAL A 97 -12.49 8.32 20.68
CA VAL A 97 -12.53 7.77 22.03
C VAL A 97 -11.40 6.75 22.25
N ASP A 98 -10.97 6.07 21.18
CA ASP A 98 -9.98 4.99 21.27
C ASP A 98 -9.11 4.89 20.01
N VAL A 99 -7.86 4.48 20.20
CA VAL A 99 -6.88 4.22 19.13
C VAL A 99 -6.22 2.85 19.39
N ALA A 100 -6.70 1.83 18.68
CA ALA A 100 -6.32 0.45 18.90
C ALA A 100 -5.65 -0.18 17.67
N ASP A 101 -4.72 -1.10 17.92
CA ASP A 101 -4.25 -2.06 16.94
C ASP A 101 -5.29 -3.17 16.80
N ALA A 102 -5.66 -3.47 15.57
CA ALA A 102 -6.61 -4.52 15.26
C ALA A 102 -6.03 -5.43 14.17
N VAL A 103 -6.49 -6.67 14.14
CA VAL A 103 -6.17 -7.60 13.06
C VAL A 103 -7.48 -8.10 12.48
N ARG A 104 -7.62 -7.95 11.16
CA ARG A 104 -8.70 -8.60 10.43
C ARG A 104 -8.23 -9.95 9.94
N LEU A 105 -9.06 -10.95 10.18
CA LEU A 105 -8.88 -12.29 9.66
C LEU A 105 -9.76 -12.43 8.42
N ASP A 106 -9.16 -12.40 7.25
CA ASP A 106 -9.87 -12.72 6.01
C ASP A 106 -9.63 -14.20 5.69
N THR A 107 -10.64 -15.02 5.97
CA THR A 107 -10.63 -16.44 5.64
C THR A 107 -11.15 -16.63 4.23
N THR A 108 -10.27 -17.01 3.30
CA THR A 108 -10.63 -17.32 1.92
C THR A 108 -10.29 -18.77 1.62
N GLY A 109 -11.30 -19.65 1.64
CA GLY A 109 -11.12 -21.09 1.43
C GLY A 109 -10.23 -21.73 2.50
N LEU A 110 -9.10 -22.30 2.09
CA LEU A 110 -8.12 -22.98 2.96
C LEU A 110 -7.12 -22.02 3.62
N TRP A 111 -7.13 -20.73 3.29
CA TRP A 111 -6.14 -19.77 3.76
C TRP A 111 -6.78 -18.70 4.64
N THR A 112 -6.19 -18.45 5.80
CA THR A 112 -6.53 -17.31 6.66
C THR A 112 -5.45 -16.24 6.53
N SER A 113 -5.78 -15.11 5.90
CA SER A 113 -4.92 -13.93 5.89
C SER A 113 -5.11 -13.15 7.18
N ARG A 114 -4.00 -12.60 7.71
CA ARG A 114 -4.00 -11.66 8.84
C ARG A 114 -3.62 -10.30 8.30
N ASP A 115 -4.59 -9.41 8.23
CA ASP A 115 -4.38 -8.05 7.77
C ASP A 115 -4.37 -7.09 8.96
N PRO A 116 -3.21 -6.49 9.29
CA PRO A 116 -3.11 -5.53 10.38
C PRO A 116 -3.84 -4.23 10.03
N LEU A 117 -4.57 -3.70 11.01
CA LEU A 117 -5.41 -2.52 10.91
C LEU A 117 -5.12 -1.59 12.09
N ILE A 118 -5.18 -0.29 11.85
CA ILE A 118 -5.30 0.72 12.91
C ILE A 118 -6.77 1.08 13.02
N ARG A 119 -7.34 0.99 14.22
CA ARG A 119 -8.74 1.26 14.50
C ARG A 119 -8.86 2.55 15.31
N LEU A 120 -9.65 3.49 14.79
CA LEU A 120 -10.05 4.70 15.49
C LEU A 120 -11.51 4.54 15.91
N GLY A 121 -11.75 4.42 17.22
CA GLY A 121 -13.08 4.41 17.81
C GLY A 121 -13.63 5.82 17.89
N VAL A 122 -14.82 6.04 17.35
CA VAL A 122 -15.49 7.34 17.35
C VAL A 122 -16.81 7.29 18.11
N ARG A 123 -17.12 8.36 18.84
CA ARG A 123 -18.35 8.48 19.62
C ARG A 123 -19.57 8.60 18.72
N GLU A 124 -19.46 9.40 17.67
CA GLU A 124 -20.53 9.64 16.71
C GLU A 124 -20.45 8.65 15.53
N PRO A 125 -21.59 8.29 14.93
CA PRO A 125 -21.59 7.40 13.78
C PRO A 125 -20.93 8.07 12.58
N LEU A 126 -20.04 7.34 11.90
CA LEU A 126 -19.32 7.81 10.71
C LEU A 126 -20.28 8.12 9.55
N ASP A 127 -19.95 9.05 8.68
CA ASP A 127 -20.74 9.30 7.47
C ASP A 127 -20.69 8.09 6.53
N LYS A 128 -21.85 7.63 6.03
CA LYS A 128 -21.97 6.42 5.22
C LYS A 128 -21.29 6.56 3.86
N ASP A 129 -21.25 7.76 3.29
CA ASP A 129 -20.72 8.01 1.96
C ASP A 129 -19.19 7.95 1.90
N GLY A 130 -18.52 8.19 3.04
CA GLY A 130 -17.06 8.12 3.17
C GLY A 130 -16.54 6.80 3.74
N ARG A 131 -17.44 5.87 4.10
CA ARG A 131 -17.05 4.57 4.66
C ARG A 131 -16.51 3.65 3.58
N LEU A 132 -15.43 2.97 3.93
CA LEU A 132 -14.93 1.83 3.19
C LEU A 132 -15.56 0.55 3.75
N GLY A 133 -15.56 -0.55 2.99
CA GLY A 133 -16.22 -1.81 3.39
C GLY A 133 -15.70 -2.49 4.66
N TRP A 134 -14.62 -1.98 5.26
CA TRP A 134 -14.07 -2.39 6.57
C TRP A 134 -14.56 -1.50 7.71
N ASP A 135 -15.07 -0.31 7.45
CA ASP A 135 -15.55 0.57 8.51
C ASP A 135 -16.86 0.06 9.10
N THR A 136 -17.10 0.45 10.34
CA THR A 136 -18.40 0.24 11.00
C THR A 136 -19.00 1.59 11.37
N ASP A 137 -20.17 1.59 12.00
CA ASP A 137 -20.76 2.85 12.47
C ASP A 137 -19.83 3.65 13.37
N HIS A 138 -19.10 2.98 14.27
CA HIS A 138 -18.30 3.65 15.31
C HIS A 138 -16.80 3.40 15.20
N TYR A 139 -16.35 2.75 14.12
CA TYR A 139 -14.94 2.45 13.93
C TYR A 139 -14.49 2.82 12.53
N LEU A 140 -13.55 3.76 12.48
CA LEU A 140 -12.78 4.08 11.28
C LEU A 140 -11.57 3.13 11.24
N GLN A 141 -11.48 2.33 10.19
CA GLN A 141 -10.43 1.33 10.02
C GLN A 141 -9.44 1.73 8.95
N LEU A 142 -8.15 1.58 9.27
CA LEU A 142 -7.03 2.02 8.46
C LEU A 142 -6.12 0.81 8.21
N PRO A 143 -6.18 0.21 7.00
CA PRO A 143 -5.37 -0.94 6.69
C PRO A 143 -3.89 -0.57 6.62
N ALA A 144 -3.08 -1.16 7.51
CA ALA A 144 -1.66 -0.86 7.62
C ALA A 144 -0.90 -1.17 6.32
N SER A 145 -1.35 -2.17 5.56
CA SER A 145 -0.76 -2.56 4.26
C SER A 145 -0.94 -1.52 3.15
N TRP A 146 -1.88 -0.59 3.32
CA TRP A 146 -2.21 0.46 2.35
C TRP A 146 -1.57 1.80 2.67
N MET A 147 -0.91 1.90 3.84
CA MET A 147 -0.25 3.11 4.29
C MET A 147 1.16 3.21 3.72
N ALA A 148 1.60 4.45 3.46
CA ALA A 148 2.98 4.74 3.07
C ALA A 148 3.92 4.85 4.28
N ALA A 149 3.41 5.34 5.41
CA ALA A 149 4.15 5.47 6.66
C ALA A 149 4.24 4.13 7.41
N GLU A 150 5.24 4.01 8.29
CA GLU A 150 5.36 2.85 9.17
C GLU A 150 4.13 2.76 10.12
N PRO A 151 3.38 1.64 10.11
CA PRO A 151 2.14 1.51 10.89
C PRO A 151 2.33 1.68 12.40
N ASN A 152 3.44 1.16 12.95
CA ASN A 152 3.73 1.23 14.39
C ASN A 152 4.05 2.66 14.84
N THR A 153 4.76 3.41 14.00
CA THR A 153 5.06 4.82 14.28
C THR A 153 3.77 5.65 14.19
N LEU A 154 2.94 5.38 13.19
CA LEU A 154 1.67 6.06 13.04
C LEU A 154 0.71 5.81 14.21
N ILE A 155 0.55 4.57 14.67
CA ILE A 155 -0.31 4.29 15.83
C ILE A 155 0.22 4.95 17.10
N ALA A 156 1.54 5.00 17.30
CA ALA A 156 2.15 5.69 18.43
C ALA A 156 1.86 7.20 18.40
N VAL A 157 1.99 7.83 17.22
CA VAL A 157 1.66 9.24 17.00
C VAL A 157 0.17 9.49 17.25
N LEU A 158 -0.72 8.68 16.69
CA LEU A 158 -2.17 8.83 16.87
C LEU A 158 -2.58 8.65 18.33
N ARG A 159 -1.99 7.69 19.05
CA ARG A 159 -2.20 7.51 20.49
C ARG A 159 -1.73 8.73 21.28
N ALA A 160 -0.52 9.24 21.01
CA ALA A 160 0.02 10.41 21.70
C ALA A 160 -0.83 11.68 21.44
N MET A 161 -1.32 11.85 20.21
CA MET A 161 -2.23 12.94 19.84
C MET A 161 -3.63 12.80 20.44
N ALA A 162 -4.11 11.58 20.69
CA ALA A 162 -5.40 11.36 21.35
C ALA A 162 -5.39 11.74 22.84
N VAL A 163 -4.22 11.86 23.49
CA VAL A 163 -4.12 12.13 24.94
C VAL A 163 -4.58 13.54 25.31
N SER A 164 -4.12 14.58 24.62
CA SER A 164 -4.45 15.97 24.96
C SER A 164 -4.29 16.94 23.77
N ASP A 165 -4.96 18.10 23.84
CA ASP A 165 -4.76 19.19 22.88
C ASP A 165 -3.31 19.72 22.90
N GLU A 166 -2.67 19.75 24.06
CA GLU A 166 -1.27 20.20 24.24
C GLU A 166 -0.32 19.27 23.47
N SER A 167 -0.46 17.95 23.68
CA SER A 167 0.33 16.93 22.98
C SER A 167 0.16 17.00 21.46
N ARG A 168 -1.05 17.33 20.98
CA ARG A 168 -1.28 17.54 19.54
C ARG A 168 -0.51 18.73 19.00
N ARG A 169 -0.45 19.83 19.75
CA ARG A 169 0.31 21.02 19.34
C ARG A 169 1.80 20.71 19.26
N GLU A 170 2.35 20.08 20.30
CA GLU A 170 3.76 19.71 20.36
C GLU A 170 4.16 18.80 19.19
N ILE A 171 3.35 17.77 18.90
CA ILE A 171 3.63 16.82 17.82
C ILE A 171 3.53 17.47 16.43
N LEU A 172 2.59 18.40 16.23
CA LEU A 172 2.42 19.10 14.95
C LEU A 172 3.47 20.20 14.72
N GLU A 173 4.06 20.74 15.78
CA GLU A 173 5.18 21.69 15.69
C GLU A 173 6.49 21.00 15.28
N ILE A 174 6.64 19.72 15.61
CA ILE A 174 7.75 18.89 15.14
C ILE A 174 7.57 18.64 13.63
N ARG A 175 8.64 18.83 12.85
CA ARG A 175 8.59 18.60 11.40
C ARG A 175 8.15 17.16 11.11
N PRO A 176 7.07 16.93 10.35
CA PRO A 176 6.51 15.58 10.13
C PRO A 176 7.51 14.62 9.47
N GLU A 177 8.42 15.16 8.67
CA GLU A 177 9.56 14.41 8.07
C GLU A 177 10.40 13.70 9.13
N THR A 178 10.61 14.32 10.30
CA THR A 178 11.42 13.73 11.38
C THR A 178 10.67 12.67 12.18
N ILE A 179 9.33 12.71 12.19
CA ILE A 179 8.49 11.75 12.92
C ILE A 179 8.31 10.47 12.10
N PHE A 180 8.08 10.60 10.80
CA PHE A 180 7.80 9.46 9.93
C PHE A 180 9.02 8.91 9.19
N MET A 181 10.19 9.57 9.30
CA MET A 181 11.44 8.96 8.85
C MET A 181 11.78 7.77 9.76
N PRO A 182 12.07 6.60 9.18
CA PRO A 182 12.56 5.49 9.98
C PRO A 182 13.86 5.92 10.68
N PRO A 183 14.05 5.56 11.97
CA PRO A 183 15.28 5.88 12.67
C PRO A 183 16.48 5.27 11.93
N PRO A 184 17.66 5.90 11.98
CA PRO A 184 18.83 5.43 11.26
C PRO A 184 19.15 3.98 11.63
N LEU A 185 19.61 3.17 10.67
CA LEU A 185 19.82 1.72 10.82
C LEU A 185 20.60 1.35 12.09
N ARG A 186 21.60 2.15 12.47
CA ARG A 186 22.39 1.98 13.69
C ARG A 186 21.55 1.93 14.97
N GLU A 187 20.49 2.73 15.04
CA GLU A 187 19.59 2.79 16.21
C GLU A 187 18.60 1.63 16.20
N ARG A 188 18.16 1.19 15.02
CA ARG A 188 17.29 0.02 14.88
C ARG A 188 17.99 -1.27 15.31
N ILE A 189 19.27 -1.42 14.96
CA ILE A 189 20.12 -2.54 15.39
C ILE A 189 20.37 -2.46 16.90
N ARG A 190 20.68 -1.27 17.44
CA ARG A 190 20.91 -1.07 18.89
C ARG A 190 19.67 -1.37 19.73
N ARG A 191 18.46 -1.09 19.22
CA ARG A 191 17.18 -1.35 19.90
C ARG A 191 16.62 -2.76 19.63
N GLY A 192 17.29 -3.58 18.81
CA GLY A 192 16.82 -4.94 18.46
C GLY A 192 15.51 -4.97 17.68
N ILE A 193 15.23 -3.91 16.90
CA ILE A 193 14.02 -3.80 16.05
C ILE A 193 14.24 -4.49 14.69
N ILE A 194 15.50 -4.79 14.34
CA ILE A 194 15.92 -5.62 13.20
C ILE A 194 16.79 -6.74 13.76
#